data_AF-A0A961K5S4-F1
#
_entry.id   AF-A0A961K5S4-F1
#
_cell.length_a   1.000
_cell.length_b   1.000
_cell.length_c   1.000
_cell.angle_alpha   90.00
_cell.angle_beta   90.00
_cell.angle_gamma   90.00
#
_symmetry.space_group_name_H-M   'P 1'
#
loop_
_entity.id
_entity.type
_entity.pdbx_description
1 polymer ?
#
loop_
_entity_poly.entity_id
_entity_poly.type
_entity_poly.pdbx_seq_one_letter_code
_entity_poly.pdbx_strand_id
1 'polypeptide(L)'
;RLFPEDKGRIVTIFLLNFFRKYVGYEFTANLEEELDEISAGDLNYKEVLARFWRDFSAAIGETSELRISEVLDRLDEALAPQLYPPREDGSDPRACPVCGSGSLHLKTSRTGGFVGCSNYPECRYTRPIGGEEQGGGDRVLGEDNGDEISLRSGRFGPYVQRGEATEENKKPPRASLPKGWDAATLDLERALMLLSLPREVGKHPEDGQPISANFGRFGPYLMHQKPDEAKPVYANLKDPNDVFEIGMNRAVELVDHKRANPGRGRGSAAKPVRELGEHPEKGGALNVMEGRYGPYVKWEKVNATLPKEMTPESITIEQAVALVEEKAAKGGKKTAKKAPAKKTTAKKTAAKKAPAKKAATKTASGETDA
;
A
#
# COMPACT_ATOMS: atom_id res chain seq x y z
N ARG A 1 11.30 20.68 5.01
CA ARG A 1 12.30 20.18 4.04
C ARG A 1 11.66 19.01 3.30
N LEU A 2 11.77 18.95 1.96
CA LEU A 2 11.21 17.86 1.17
C LEU A 2 12.28 16.76 1.03
N PHE A 3 11.90 15.50 1.25
CA PHE A 3 12.78 14.34 1.11
C PHE A 3 12.19 13.41 0.04
N PRO A 4 12.97 13.04 -1.00
CA PRO A 4 12.46 12.18 -2.06
C PRO A 4 12.34 10.73 -1.58
N GLU A 5 11.19 10.12 -1.85
CA GLU A 5 10.97 8.68 -1.64
C GLU A 5 11.83 7.84 -2.61
N ASP A 6 12.16 6.61 -2.21
CA ASP A 6 12.94 5.64 -3.02
C ASP A 6 12.35 5.42 -4.40
N LYS A 7 11.02 5.27 -4.47
CA LYS A 7 10.31 5.13 -5.74
C LYS A 7 10.50 6.35 -6.64
N GLY A 8 10.47 7.54 -6.05
CA GLY A 8 10.74 8.78 -6.77
C GLY A 8 12.15 8.78 -7.36
N ARG A 9 13.16 8.39 -6.58
CA ARG A 9 14.55 8.31 -7.05
C ARG A 9 14.73 7.35 -8.22
N ILE A 10 14.19 6.13 -8.13
CA ILE A 10 14.27 5.14 -9.22
C ILE A 10 13.61 5.69 -10.49
N VAL A 11 12.40 6.24 -10.37
CA VAL A 11 11.67 6.80 -11.52
C VAL A 11 12.45 7.95 -12.14
N THR A 12 12.99 8.86 -11.34
CA THR A 12 13.81 9.97 -11.85
C THR A 12 15.04 9.48 -12.60
N ILE A 13 15.79 8.52 -12.05
CA ILE A 13 16.98 7.98 -12.72
C ILE A 13 16.62 7.21 -13.99
N PHE A 14 15.52 6.46 -13.97
CA PHE A 14 14.98 5.82 -15.17
C PHE A 14 14.69 6.86 -16.27
N LEU A 15 13.96 7.93 -15.94
CA LEU A 15 13.63 8.97 -16.91
C LEU A 15 14.88 9.74 -17.39
N LEU A 16 15.87 9.98 -16.52
CA LEU A 16 17.11 10.64 -16.90
C LEU A 16 17.98 9.79 -17.85
N ASN A 17 17.94 8.46 -17.72
CA ASN A 17 18.72 7.56 -18.58
C ASN A 17 18.03 7.28 -19.93
N PHE A 18 16.71 7.10 -19.94
CA PHE A 18 15.99 6.66 -21.15
C PHE A 18 15.18 7.78 -21.82
N PHE A 19 14.82 8.84 -21.09
CA PHE A 19 13.95 9.91 -21.56
C PHE A 19 14.51 11.30 -21.26
N ARG A 20 15.85 11.44 -21.22
CA ARG A 20 16.55 12.69 -20.83
C ARG A 20 16.00 13.95 -21.50
N LYS A 21 15.71 13.86 -22.81
CA LYS A 21 15.12 14.96 -23.59
C LYS A 21 13.84 15.48 -22.94
N TYR A 22 12.95 14.62 -22.44
CA TYR A 22 11.62 14.98 -21.98
C TYR A 22 11.54 15.42 -20.51
N VAL A 23 12.59 15.15 -19.72
CA VAL A 23 12.69 15.56 -18.32
C VAL A 23 13.74 16.64 -18.06
N GLY A 24 14.41 17.10 -19.13
CA GLY A 24 15.38 18.19 -19.06
C GLY A 24 14.70 19.55 -19.00
N TYR A 25 15.32 20.51 -18.31
CA TYR A 25 14.82 21.87 -18.19
C TYR A 25 14.60 22.56 -19.54
N GLU A 26 15.50 22.34 -20.50
CA GLU A 26 15.40 22.88 -21.86
C GLU A 26 14.11 22.48 -22.57
N PHE A 27 13.65 21.24 -22.39
CA PHE A 27 12.42 20.79 -23.04
C PHE A 27 11.21 21.50 -22.48
N THR A 28 11.15 21.68 -21.16
CA THR A 28 10.07 22.44 -20.52
C THR A 28 10.11 23.89 -20.99
N ALA A 29 11.27 24.54 -21.00
CA ALA A 29 11.40 25.93 -21.44
C ALA A 29 10.93 26.12 -22.90
N ASN A 30 11.43 25.29 -23.82
CA ASN A 30 11.08 25.38 -25.24
C ASN A 30 9.60 25.06 -25.48
N LEU A 31 9.02 24.10 -24.73
CA LEU A 31 7.60 23.78 -24.87
C LEU A 31 6.71 24.93 -24.40
N GLU A 32 7.06 25.61 -23.30
CA GLU A 32 6.31 26.77 -22.84
C GLU A 32 6.36 27.92 -23.87
N GLU A 33 7.53 28.15 -24.50
CA GLU A 33 7.66 29.13 -25.59
C GLU A 33 6.78 28.76 -26.79
N GLU A 34 6.77 27.49 -27.22
CA GLU A 34 5.87 27.00 -28.27
C GLU A 34 4.39 27.17 -27.89
N LEU A 35 4.03 27.02 -26.62
CA LEU A 35 2.66 27.23 -26.13
C LEU A 35 2.26 28.71 -26.16
N ASP A 36 3.19 29.62 -25.85
CA ASP A 36 2.97 31.06 -25.94
C ASP A 36 2.75 31.50 -27.40
N GLU A 37 3.54 30.99 -28.35
CA GLU A 37 3.34 31.24 -29.78
C GLU A 37 1.97 30.72 -30.29
N ILE A 38 1.53 29.55 -29.80
CA ILE A 38 0.19 29.03 -30.11
C ILE A 38 -0.89 29.96 -29.57
N SER A 39 -0.72 30.47 -28.34
CA SER A 39 -1.66 31.40 -27.71
C SER A 39 -1.72 32.76 -28.41
N ALA A 40 -0.60 33.23 -28.96
CA ALA A 40 -0.53 34.42 -29.80
C ALA A 40 -1.15 34.22 -31.20
N GLY A 41 -1.31 32.97 -31.63
CA GLY A 41 -1.82 32.60 -32.95
C GLY A 41 -0.73 32.49 -34.03
N ASP A 42 0.54 32.55 -33.62
CA ASP A 42 1.71 32.52 -34.50
C ASP A 42 2.14 31.09 -34.84
N LEU A 43 1.68 30.09 -34.07
CA LEU A 43 2.00 28.68 -34.27
C LEU A 43 0.77 27.77 -34.27
N ASN A 44 0.75 26.79 -35.17
CA ASN A 44 -0.33 25.81 -35.26
C ASN A 44 -0.14 24.68 -34.25
N TYR A 45 -1.03 24.59 -33.25
CA TYR A 45 -0.97 23.56 -32.22
C TYR A 45 -0.93 22.12 -32.75
N LYS A 46 -1.54 21.84 -33.91
CA LYS A 46 -1.53 20.49 -34.50
C LYS A 46 -0.14 20.09 -34.98
N GLU A 47 0.65 21.05 -35.45
CA GLU A 47 2.02 20.80 -35.91
C GLU A 47 2.94 20.48 -34.73
N VAL A 48 2.82 21.25 -33.64
CA VAL A 48 3.52 20.98 -32.37
C VAL A 48 3.17 19.61 -31.83
N LEU A 49 1.89 19.28 -31.71
CA LEU A 49 1.44 17.96 -31.23
C LEU A 49 1.93 16.81 -32.13
N ALA A 50 1.91 17.00 -33.46
CA ALA A 50 2.38 15.98 -34.39
C ALA A 50 3.89 15.75 -34.28
N ARG A 51 4.68 16.83 -34.17
CA ARG A 51 6.13 16.77 -33.96
C ARG A 51 6.46 16.08 -32.63
N PHE A 52 5.83 16.52 -31.54
CA PHE A 52 6.00 15.93 -30.22
C PHE A 52 5.69 14.42 -30.24
N TRP A 53 4.52 14.05 -30.76
CA TRP A 53 4.08 12.65 -30.75
C TRP A 53 4.97 11.74 -31.61
N ARG A 54 5.39 12.21 -32.79
CA ARG A 54 6.30 11.46 -33.66
C ARG A 54 7.60 11.13 -32.93
N ASP A 55 8.24 12.13 -32.34
CA ASP A 55 9.52 11.94 -31.66
C ASP A 55 9.36 11.11 -30.37
N PHE A 56 8.31 11.38 -29.58
CA PHE A 56 8.07 10.68 -28.31
C PHE A 56 7.68 9.22 -28.50
N SER A 57 6.86 8.90 -29.51
CA SER A 57 6.50 7.53 -29.83
C SER A 57 7.69 6.70 -30.32
N ALA A 58 8.63 7.31 -31.05
CA ALA A 58 9.90 6.68 -31.41
C ALA A 58 10.74 6.35 -30.17
N ALA A 59 10.90 7.31 -29.24
CA ALA A 59 11.63 7.09 -27.99
C ALA A 59 11.02 5.98 -27.11
N ILE A 60 9.68 5.89 -27.07
CA ILE A 60 8.98 4.79 -26.41
C ILE A 60 9.31 3.46 -27.11
N GLY A 61 9.26 3.42 -28.45
CA GLY A 61 9.57 2.23 -29.23
C GLY A 61 10.97 1.70 -28.92
N GLU A 62 11.97 2.56 -29.00
CA GLU A 62 13.37 2.23 -28.67
C GLU A 62 13.54 1.69 -27.25
N THR A 63 12.88 2.32 -26.27
CA THR A 63 12.96 1.87 -24.87
C THR A 63 12.19 0.57 -24.63
N SER A 64 11.10 0.32 -25.36
CA SER A 64 10.24 -0.85 -25.18
C SER A 64 10.88 -2.17 -25.64
N GLU A 65 11.90 -2.08 -26.49
CA GLU A 65 12.70 -3.25 -26.92
C GLU A 65 13.67 -3.74 -25.84
N LEU A 66 13.94 -2.91 -24.81
CA LEU A 66 14.85 -3.27 -23.73
C LEU A 66 14.24 -4.34 -22.82
N ARG A 67 15.06 -5.32 -22.46
CA ARG A 67 14.67 -6.31 -21.45
C ARG A 67 14.65 -5.67 -20.07
N ILE A 68 13.77 -6.15 -19.19
CA ILE A 68 13.71 -5.69 -17.80
C ILE A 68 15.07 -5.81 -17.11
N SER A 69 15.83 -6.87 -17.38
CA SER A 69 17.19 -7.04 -16.84
C SER A 69 18.13 -5.93 -17.27
N GLU A 70 18.16 -5.58 -18.57
CA GLU A 70 19.02 -4.52 -19.10
C GLU A 70 18.68 -3.14 -18.52
N VAL A 71 17.38 -2.90 -18.28
CA VAL A 71 16.93 -1.70 -17.59
C VAL A 71 17.46 -1.70 -16.15
N LEU A 72 17.33 -2.82 -15.43
CA LEU A 72 17.80 -2.92 -14.05
C LEU A 72 19.31 -2.78 -13.93
N ASP A 73 20.08 -3.37 -14.84
CA ASP A 73 21.54 -3.27 -14.86
C ASP A 73 21.99 -1.81 -15.04
N ARG A 74 21.36 -1.08 -16.00
CA ARG A 74 21.63 0.35 -16.17
C ARG A 74 21.23 1.19 -14.96
N LEU A 75 20.10 0.87 -14.34
CA LEU A 75 19.66 1.57 -13.14
C LEU A 75 20.58 1.29 -11.95
N ASP A 76 21.05 0.05 -11.80
CA ASP A 76 21.98 -0.38 -10.77
C ASP A 76 23.32 0.36 -10.89
N GLU A 77 23.85 0.46 -12.12
CA GLU A 77 25.05 1.22 -12.41
C GLU A 77 24.87 2.72 -12.13
N ALA A 78 23.80 3.33 -12.65
CA ALA A 78 23.53 4.75 -12.46
C ALA A 78 23.29 5.13 -10.99
N LEU A 79 22.75 4.20 -10.18
CA LEU A 79 22.50 4.39 -8.77
C LEU A 79 23.63 3.86 -7.86
N ALA A 80 24.69 3.27 -8.42
CA ALA A 80 25.74 2.60 -7.64
C ALA A 80 26.34 3.48 -6.52
N PRO A 81 26.64 4.78 -6.73
CA PRO A 81 27.19 5.62 -5.65
C PRO A 81 26.23 5.81 -4.46
N GLN A 82 24.92 5.69 -4.69
CA GLN A 82 23.89 5.83 -3.67
C GLN A 82 23.53 4.47 -3.04
N LEU A 83 23.52 3.40 -3.84
CA LEU A 83 23.18 2.05 -3.40
C LEU A 83 24.34 1.34 -2.71
N TYR A 84 25.58 1.69 -3.04
CA TYR A 84 26.80 1.03 -2.57
C TYR A 84 27.78 2.10 -2.08
N PRO A 85 27.48 2.81 -0.98
CA PRO A 85 28.39 3.82 -0.45
C PRO A 85 29.72 3.17 -0.02
N PRO A 86 30.85 3.91 -0.12
CA PRO A 86 32.14 3.43 0.35
C PRO A 86 32.07 3.01 1.82
N ARG A 87 32.71 1.89 2.14
CA ARG A 87 32.77 1.39 3.52
C ARG A 87 33.96 1.99 4.27
N GLU A 88 33.79 2.16 5.57
CA GLU A 88 34.85 2.67 6.47
C GLU A 88 36.07 1.73 6.52
N ASP A 89 35.84 0.43 6.33
CA ASP A 89 36.89 -0.59 6.31
C ASP A 89 37.65 -0.67 4.97
N GLY A 90 37.26 0.12 3.97
CA GLY A 90 37.85 0.10 2.62
C GLY A 90 37.53 -1.15 1.80
N SER A 91 36.62 -2.01 2.27
CA SER A 91 36.18 -3.20 1.53
C SER A 91 35.28 -2.83 0.35
N ASP A 92 35.10 -3.76 -0.60
CA ASP A 92 34.24 -3.57 -1.76
C ASP A 92 32.80 -3.21 -1.32
N PRO A 93 32.28 -2.03 -1.70
CA PRO A 93 30.91 -1.61 -1.38
C PRO A 93 29.83 -2.57 -1.88
N ARG A 94 30.12 -3.38 -2.90
CA ARG A 94 29.21 -4.41 -3.42
C ARG A 94 29.34 -5.76 -2.73
N ALA A 95 30.36 -6.00 -1.90
CA ALA A 95 30.45 -7.25 -1.17
C ALA A 95 29.29 -7.38 -0.18
N CYS A 96 28.63 -8.52 -0.11
CA CYS A 96 27.55 -8.75 0.84
C CYS A 96 28.11 -8.82 2.27
N PRO A 97 27.61 -8.02 3.24
CA PRO A 97 28.15 -8.01 4.61
C PRO A 97 27.84 -9.30 5.38
N VAL A 98 26.85 -10.09 4.95
CA VAL A 98 26.43 -11.31 5.66
C VAL A 98 27.22 -12.53 5.23
N CYS A 99 27.41 -12.74 3.93
CA CYS A 99 28.09 -13.95 3.42
C CYS A 99 29.51 -13.70 2.91
N GLY A 100 29.91 -12.45 2.66
CA GLY A 100 31.23 -12.09 2.12
C GLY A 100 31.48 -12.50 0.66
N SER A 101 30.88 -13.58 0.18
CA SER A 101 31.09 -14.13 -1.16
C SER A 101 30.11 -13.61 -2.23
N GLY A 102 28.96 -13.11 -1.81
CA GLY A 102 27.92 -12.62 -2.71
C GLY A 102 28.08 -11.14 -3.01
N SER A 103 27.65 -10.71 -4.20
CA SER A 103 27.61 -9.30 -4.61
C SER A 103 26.20 -8.71 -4.44
N LEU A 104 26.12 -7.44 -4.09
CA LEU A 104 24.88 -6.68 -3.94
C LEU A 104 24.42 -6.10 -5.29
N HIS A 105 23.12 -6.25 -5.58
CA HIS A 105 22.47 -5.79 -6.81
C HIS A 105 21.11 -5.17 -6.52
N LEU A 106 20.71 -4.19 -7.34
CA LEU A 106 19.37 -3.63 -7.38
C LEU A 106 18.38 -4.67 -7.92
N LYS A 107 17.37 -4.97 -7.11
CA LYS A 107 16.26 -5.86 -7.44
C LYS A 107 14.94 -5.11 -7.31
N THR A 108 13.91 -5.60 -7.98
CA THR A 108 12.56 -5.04 -7.91
C THR A 108 11.59 -5.99 -7.21
N SER A 109 10.62 -5.43 -6.51
CA SER A 109 9.52 -6.15 -5.87
C SER A 109 8.21 -5.39 -6.05
N ARG A 110 7.09 -5.99 -5.62
CA ARG A 110 5.79 -5.32 -5.58
C ARG A 110 5.77 -4.07 -4.68
N THR A 111 6.60 -4.05 -3.64
CA THR A 111 6.64 -2.94 -2.66
C THR A 111 7.61 -1.84 -3.08
N GLY A 112 8.59 -2.13 -3.93
CA GLY A 112 9.58 -1.19 -4.43
C GLY A 112 10.88 -1.86 -4.87
N GLY A 113 11.87 -1.05 -5.26
CA GLY A 113 13.24 -1.53 -5.47
C GLY A 113 13.97 -1.73 -4.15
N PHE A 114 14.90 -2.68 -4.11
CA PHE A 114 15.73 -3.00 -2.95
C PHE A 114 17.08 -3.52 -3.41
N VAL A 115 18.10 -3.41 -2.57
CA VAL A 115 19.42 -4.04 -2.77
C VAL A 115 19.37 -5.44 -2.17
N GLY A 116 19.85 -6.46 -2.91
CA GLY A 116 19.90 -7.83 -2.42
C GLY A 116 21.12 -8.61 -2.87
N CYS A 117 21.47 -9.65 -2.11
CA CYS A 117 22.60 -10.52 -2.42
C CYS A 117 22.37 -11.37 -3.68
N SER A 118 23.44 -11.61 -4.45
CA SER A 118 23.45 -12.52 -5.60
C SER A 118 23.28 -13.99 -5.19
N ASN A 119 23.73 -14.37 -4.00
CA ASN A 119 23.71 -15.76 -3.51
C ASN A 119 22.35 -16.19 -2.93
N TYR A 120 21.26 -15.50 -3.26
CA TYR A 120 19.93 -15.98 -2.93
C TYR A 120 19.66 -17.31 -3.65
N PRO A 121 19.08 -18.34 -3.00
CA PRO A 121 18.38 -18.32 -1.71
C PRO A 121 19.26 -18.55 -0.46
N GLU A 122 20.53 -18.94 -0.64
CA GLU A 122 21.47 -19.27 0.45
C GLU A 122 21.80 -18.05 1.33
N CYS A 123 21.89 -16.87 0.71
CA CYS A 123 22.02 -15.59 1.42
C CYS A 123 20.80 -14.71 1.16
N ARG A 124 20.03 -14.42 2.21
CA ARG A 124 18.79 -13.63 2.15
C ARG A 124 18.95 -12.16 2.52
N TYR A 125 20.18 -11.66 2.56
CA TYR A 125 20.44 -10.26 2.86
C TYR A 125 19.72 -9.35 1.84
N THR A 126 18.94 -8.40 2.37
CA THR A 126 18.26 -7.37 1.58
C THR A 126 18.27 -6.04 2.34
N ARG A 127 18.28 -4.92 1.60
CA ARG A 127 18.26 -3.55 2.15
C ARG A 127 17.41 -2.64 1.27
N PRO A 128 16.55 -1.75 1.81
CA PRO A 128 15.85 -0.75 1.01
C PRO A 128 16.82 0.30 0.42
N ILE A 129 16.41 0.99 -0.63
CA ILE A 129 17.28 1.93 -1.39
C ILE A 129 17.62 3.20 -0.61
N GLY A 130 16.69 3.71 0.21
CA GLY A 130 16.87 4.94 1.01
C GLY A 130 17.01 4.71 2.50
N GLY A 131 17.21 3.47 2.94
CA GLY A 131 17.52 3.18 4.33
C GLY A 131 19.01 3.34 4.59
N GLU A 132 19.35 4.06 5.67
CA GLU A 132 20.53 3.72 6.47
C GLU A 132 20.49 2.22 6.80
N GLU A 133 21.63 1.69 7.21
CA GLU A 133 21.84 0.31 7.64
C GLU A 133 20.91 -0.06 8.81
N GLN A 134 19.59 -0.17 8.57
CA GLN A 134 18.73 -1.03 9.35
C GLN A 134 19.20 -2.42 8.95
N GLY A 135 20.17 -2.94 9.71
CA GLY A 135 20.75 -4.26 9.53
C GLY A 135 19.67 -5.26 9.18
N GLY A 136 19.49 -5.49 7.88
CA GLY A 136 18.54 -6.44 7.31
C GLY A 136 19.11 -7.85 7.31
N GLY A 137 20.08 -8.10 8.20
CA GLY A 137 20.50 -9.43 8.62
C GLY A 137 19.80 -9.74 9.94
N ASP A 138 19.57 -11.02 10.18
CA ASP A 138 19.08 -11.50 11.46
C ASP A 138 20.09 -11.05 12.54
N ARG A 139 19.69 -10.15 13.44
CA ARG A 139 20.52 -9.67 14.55
C ARG A 139 20.14 -10.43 15.80
N VAL A 140 21.07 -11.23 16.33
CA VAL A 140 20.88 -11.90 17.62
C VAL A 140 20.89 -10.84 18.72
N LEU A 141 19.81 -10.80 19.50
CA LEU A 141 19.62 -9.89 20.63
C LEU A 141 20.09 -10.52 21.94
N GLY A 142 20.12 -11.85 22.02
CA GLY A 142 20.56 -12.62 23.18
C GLY A 142 19.90 -14.00 23.23
N GLU A 143 19.86 -14.60 24.42
CA GLU A 143 19.28 -15.92 24.68
C GLU A 143 18.28 -15.83 25.84
N ASP A 144 17.18 -16.57 25.76
CA ASP A 144 16.18 -16.72 26.82
C ASP A 144 15.78 -18.19 26.96
N ASN A 145 16.00 -18.77 28.14
CA ASN A 145 15.65 -20.16 28.45
C ASN A 145 16.25 -21.21 27.48
N GLY A 146 17.45 -20.99 26.95
CA GLY A 146 18.07 -21.89 25.97
C GLY A 146 17.73 -21.57 24.51
N ASP A 147 16.80 -20.65 24.27
CA ASP A 147 16.39 -20.24 22.93
C ASP A 147 17.05 -18.91 22.52
N GLU A 148 17.67 -18.89 21.34
CA GLU A 148 18.19 -17.66 20.76
C GLU A 148 17.06 -16.68 20.40
N ILE A 149 17.18 -15.42 20.81
CA ILE A 149 16.27 -14.35 20.44
C ILE A 149 16.91 -13.50 19.35
N SER A 150 16.26 -13.43 18.20
CA SER A 150 16.78 -12.72 17.02
C SER A 150 15.78 -11.70 16.49
N LEU A 151 16.29 -10.54 16.05
CA LEU A 151 15.56 -9.53 15.30
C LEU A 151 15.77 -9.81 13.81
N ARG A 152 14.69 -10.03 13.08
CA ARG A 152 14.70 -10.43 11.67
C ARG A 152 13.87 -9.49 10.81
N SER A 153 14.13 -9.51 9.51
CA SER A 153 13.38 -8.72 8.52
C SER A 153 12.42 -9.60 7.72
N GLY A 154 11.13 -9.27 7.77
CA GLY A 154 10.07 -10.04 7.10
C GLY A 154 9.24 -9.24 6.12
N ARG A 155 8.39 -9.94 5.33
CA ARG A 155 7.47 -9.31 4.35
C ARG A 155 6.49 -8.27 4.95
N PHE A 156 6.31 -8.30 6.26
CA PHE A 156 5.39 -7.42 7.00
C PHE A 156 6.12 -6.39 7.88
N GLY A 157 7.44 -6.25 7.73
CA GLY A 157 8.29 -5.43 8.57
C GLY A 157 9.21 -6.24 9.48
N PRO A 158 10.01 -5.57 10.31
CA PRO A 158 10.90 -6.21 11.27
C PRO A 158 10.10 -6.95 12.36
N TYR A 159 10.63 -8.06 12.83
CA TYR A 159 10.01 -8.90 13.85
C TYR A 159 11.06 -9.59 14.71
N VAL A 160 10.73 -9.87 15.97
CA VAL A 160 11.54 -10.71 16.85
C VAL A 160 11.08 -12.16 16.76
N GLN A 161 12.01 -13.10 16.89
CA GLN A 161 11.76 -14.54 16.85
C GLN A 161 12.54 -15.24 17.95
N ARG A 162 11.90 -16.23 18.59
CA ARG A 162 12.51 -17.14 19.56
C ARG A 162 12.86 -18.47 18.89
N GLY A 163 14.14 -18.82 18.88
CA GLY A 163 14.69 -20.01 18.25
C GLY A 163 14.67 -19.96 16.72
N GLU A 164 15.24 -20.99 16.11
CA GLU A 164 15.23 -21.20 14.66
C GLU A 164 13.99 -21.97 14.19
N ALA A 165 13.63 -21.78 12.93
CA ALA A 165 12.59 -22.60 12.31
C ALA A 165 13.19 -23.96 11.91
N THR A 166 12.79 -25.02 12.61
CA THR A 166 13.20 -26.40 12.30
C THR A 166 12.07 -27.17 11.61
N GLU A 167 12.36 -28.36 11.08
CA GLU A 167 11.32 -29.22 10.52
C GLU A 167 10.27 -29.64 11.58
N GLU A 168 10.68 -29.75 12.86
CA GLU A 168 9.76 -29.99 13.97
C GLU A 168 9.00 -28.72 14.40
N ASN A 169 9.65 -27.55 14.37
CA ASN A 169 9.04 -26.27 14.73
C ASN A 169 9.07 -25.27 13.57
N LYS A 170 8.15 -25.45 12.61
CA LYS A 170 8.06 -24.60 11.41
C LYS A 170 7.62 -23.16 11.67
N LYS A 171 7.14 -22.85 12.87
CA LYS A 171 6.60 -21.54 13.25
C LYS A 171 7.03 -21.18 14.67
N PRO A 172 8.33 -20.88 14.87
CA PRO A 172 8.82 -20.39 16.14
C PRO A 172 8.02 -19.17 16.62
N PRO A 173 7.87 -18.98 17.94
CA PRO A 173 7.24 -17.80 18.51
C PRO A 173 7.87 -16.52 17.95
N ARG A 174 7.03 -15.62 17.48
CA ARG A 174 7.47 -14.38 16.83
C ARG A 174 6.50 -13.25 17.07
N ALA A 175 7.02 -12.03 17.13
CA ALA A 175 6.24 -10.83 17.31
C ALA A 175 6.76 -9.71 16.41
N SER A 176 5.85 -9.05 15.68
CA SER A 176 6.21 -7.92 14.84
C SER A 176 6.55 -6.70 15.69
N LEU A 177 7.52 -5.89 15.24
CA LEU A 177 7.81 -4.62 15.88
C LEU A 177 6.64 -3.64 15.66
N PRO A 178 6.23 -2.87 16.70
CA PRO A 178 5.24 -1.82 16.56
C PRO A 178 5.69 -0.72 15.59
N LYS A 179 4.72 -0.07 14.94
CA LYS A 179 5.01 1.04 14.03
C LYS A 179 5.61 2.21 14.83
N GLY A 180 6.78 2.68 14.40
CA GLY A 180 7.50 3.79 15.04
C GLY A 180 8.60 3.36 16.01
N TRP A 181 8.73 2.06 16.29
CA TRP A 181 9.90 1.53 16.98
C TRP A 181 11.07 1.40 16.00
N ASP A 182 12.25 1.78 16.46
CA ASP A 182 13.48 1.60 15.70
C ASP A 182 14.06 0.21 15.95
N ALA A 183 14.30 -0.51 14.85
CA ALA A 183 14.94 -1.82 14.88
C ALA A 183 16.38 -1.72 15.40
N ALA A 184 17.09 -0.63 15.12
CA ALA A 184 18.48 -0.46 15.54
C ALA A 184 18.62 -0.41 17.07
N THR A 185 17.69 0.25 17.76
CA THR A 185 17.74 0.44 19.22
C THR A 185 17.06 -0.69 20.02
N LEU A 186 16.55 -1.74 19.38
CA LEU A 186 15.84 -2.82 20.07
C LEU A 186 16.80 -3.72 20.87
N ASP A 187 16.54 -3.87 22.16
CA ASP A 187 17.28 -4.75 23.07
C ASP A 187 16.56 -6.09 23.33
N LEU A 188 17.22 -6.99 24.06
CA LEU A 188 16.68 -8.29 24.45
C LEU A 188 15.43 -8.15 25.32
N GLU A 189 15.43 -7.23 26.28
CA GLU A 189 14.33 -7.06 27.24
C GLU A 189 13.03 -6.69 26.51
N ARG A 190 13.08 -5.72 25.61
CA ARG A 190 11.93 -5.30 24.80
C ARG A 190 11.51 -6.38 23.81
N ALA A 191 12.44 -7.17 23.29
CA ALA A 191 12.11 -8.33 22.45
C ALA A 191 11.34 -9.39 23.24
N LEU A 192 11.74 -9.68 24.47
CA LEU A 192 11.02 -10.62 25.35
C LEU A 192 9.63 -10.11 25.72
N MET A 193 9.49 -8.80 25.99
CA MET A 193 8.18 -8.18 26.18
C MET A 193 7.26 -8.41 24.97
N LEU A 194 7.76 -8.22 23.75
CA LEU A 194 6.97 -8.48 22.54
C LEU A 194 6.61 -9.95 22.35
N LEU A 195 7.53 -10.87 22.68
CA LEU A 195 7.32 -12.32 22.59
C LEU A 195 6.36 -12.87 23.66
N SER A 196 6.18 -12.16 24.77
CA SER A 196 5.21 -12.52 25.82
C SER A 196 3.75 -12.21 25.45
N LEU A 197 3.51 -11.50 24.34
CA LEU A 197 2.16 -11.18 23.89
C LEU A 197 1.47 -12.44 23.32
N PRO A 198 0.15 -12.59 23.50
CA PRO A 198 -0.80 -11.62 24.06
C PRO A 198 -0.76 -11.50 25.59
N ARG A 199 -0.78 -10.25 26.11
CA ARG A 199 -0.84 -9.95 27.55
C ARG A 199 -2.28 -10.03 28.04
N GLU A 200 -2.56 -10.83 29.08
CA GLU A 200 -3.83 -10.79 29.78
C GLU A 200 -3.88 -9.57 30.71
N VAL A 201 -4.85 -8.67 30.49
CA VAL A 201 -5.05 -7.46 31.31
C VAL A 201 -5.85 -7.81 32.58
N GLY A 202 -6.81 -8.73 32.45
CA GLY A 202 -7.68 -9.20 33.53
C GLY A 202 -9.01 -9.75 33.01
N LYS A 203 -9.86 -10.21 33.93
CA LYS A 203 -11.19 -10.75 33.61
C LYS A 203 -12.25 -9.67 33.66
N HIS A 204 -13.06 -9.56 32.60
CA HIS A 204 -14.12 -8.57 32.49
C HIS A 204 -15.13 -8.74 33.65
N PRO A 205 -15.54 -7.66 34.33
CA PRO A 205 -16.32 -7.76 35.58
C PRO A 205 -17.74 -8.33 35.38
N GLU A 206 -18.31 -8.20 34.18
CA GLU A 206 -19.69 -8.67 33.91
C GLU A 206 -19.78 -10.15 33.53
N ASP A 207 -18.81 -10.67 32.79
CA ASP A 207 -18.89 -12.00 32.15
C ASP A 207 -17.71 -12.92 32.54
N GLY A 208 -16.72 -12.40 33.27
CA GLY A 208 -15.56 -13.13 33.74
C GLY A 208 -14.57 -13.57 32.66
N GLN A 209 -14.76 -13.16 31.39
CA GLN A 209 -13.88 -13.55 30.29
C GLN A 209 -12.62 -12.68 30.24
N PRO A 210 -11.48 -13.24 29.77
CA PRO A 210 -10.22 -12.51 29.74
C PRO A 210 -10.25 -11.40 28.68
N ILE A 211 -9.77 -10.22 29.08
CA ILE A 211 -9.38 -9.15 28.18
C ILE A 211 -7.89 -9.28 27.91
N SER A 212 -7.52 -9.39 26.64
CA SER A 212 -6.12 -9.50 26.21
C SER A 212 -5.68 -8.30 25.37
N ALA A 213 -4.45 -7.86 25.55
CA ALA A 213 -3.82 -6.80 24.75
C ALA A 213 -2.78 -7.40 23.79
N ASN A 214 -2.82 -6.98 22.52
CA ASN A 214 -1.88 -7.46 21.50
C ASN A 214 -1.71 -6.46 20.34
N PHE A 215 -0.72 -6.71 19.48
CA PHE A 215 -0.54 -6.01 18.21
C PHE A 215 -1.14 -6.79 17.04
N GLY A 216 -1.89 -6.09 16.19
CA GLY A 216 -2.46 -6.65 14.97
C GLY A 216 -2.03 -5.88 13.73
N ARG A 217 -2.54 -6.32 12.57
CA ARG A 217 -2.26 -5.65 11.27
C ARG A 217 -2.68 -4.17 11.22
N PHE A 218 -3.60 -3.76 12.10
CA PHE A 218 -4.16 -2.40 12.16
C PHE A 218 -3.62 -1.61 13.37
N GLY A 219 -2.60 -2.12 14.06
CA GLY A 219 -2.05 -1.51 15.27
C GLY A 219 -2.43 -2.24 16.56
N PRO A 220 -2.14 -1.61 17.71
CA PRO A 220 -2.43 -2.18 19.03
C PRO A 220 -3.94 -2.29 19.29
N TYR A 221 -4.36 -3.36 19.96
CA TYR A 221 -5.76 -3.61 20.26
C TYR A 221 -5.96 -4.39 21.56
N LEU A 222 -7.15 -4.24 22.13
CA LEU A 222 -7.72 -5.14 23.13
C LEU A 222 -8.66 -6.14 22.45
N MET A 223 -8.62 -7.39 22.86
CA MET A 223 -9.55 -8.43 22.45
C MET A 223 -10.29 -8.96 23.66
N HIS A 224 -11.61 -9.02 23.52
CA HIS A 224 -12.51 -9.59 24.50
C HIS A 224 -13.63 -10.36 23.78
N GLN A 225 -13.90 -11.60 24.19
CA GLN A 225 -14.96 -12.43 23.64
C GLN A 225 -15.87 -12.92 24.75
N LYS A 226 -17.16 -12.58 24.68
CA LYS A 226 -18.15 -13.11 25.62
C LYS A 226 -18.56 -14.54 25.21
N PRO A 227 -19.00 -15.41 26.15
CA PRO A 227 -19.34 -16.81 25.86
C PRO A 227 -20.51 -16.98 24.88
N ASP A 228 -21.43 -16.01 24.89
CA ASP A 228 -22.62 -15.94 24.05
C ASP A 228 -22.36 -15.36 22.65
N GLU A 229 -21.12 -14.92 22.37
CA GLU A 229 -20.76 -14.30 21.10
C GLU A 229 -19.88 -15.18 20.21
N ALA A 230 -20.33 -15.34 18.96
CA ALA A 230 -19.59 -16.10 17.95
C ALA A 230 -18.28 -15.43 17.50
N LYS A 231 -18.07 -14.13 17.75
CA LYS A 231 -16.88 -13.39 17.32
C LYS A 231 -16.32 -12.53 18.44
N PRO A 232 -14.98 -12.47 18.59
CA PRO A 232 -14.34 -11.55 19.52
C PRO A 232 -14.54 -10.09 19.09
N VAL A 233 -14.62 -9.21 20.08
CA VAL A 233 -14.62 -7.76 19.90
C VAL A 233 -13.20 -7.24 20.04
N TYR A 234 -12.82 -6.38 19.09
CA TYR A 234 -11.52 -5.73 19.04
C TYR A 234 -11.66 -4.23 19.25
N ALA A 235 -11.10 -3.70 20.34
CA ALA A 235 -11.01 -2.27 20.60
C ALA A 235 -9.60 -1.77 20.27
N ASN A 236 -9.48 -0.82 19.34
CA ASN A 236 -8.18 -0.27 18.95
C ASN A 236 -7.62 0.65 20.05
N LEU A 237 -6.33 0.51 20.32
CA LEU A 237 -5.57 1.41 21.18
C LEU A 237 -4.90 2.49 20.31
N LYS A 238 -4.69 3.69 20.89
CA LYS A 238 -4.07 4.80 20.16
C LYS A 238 -2.55 4.77 20.31
N ASP A 239 -2.08 4.50 21.52
CA ASP A 239 -0.66 4.42 21.82
C ASP A 239 -0.19 2.95 21.77
N PRO A 240 0.92 2.63 21.09
CA PRO A 240 1.56 1.32 21.20
C PRO A 240 1.87 0.88 22.64
N ASN A 241 2.24 1.80 23.52
CA ASN A 241 2.61 1.50 24.91
C ASN A 241 1.43 1.00 25.74
N ASP A 242 0.19 1.38 25.36
CA ASP A 242 -1.03 0.92 26.04
C ASP A 242 -1.14 -0.62 26.04
N VAL A 243 -0.55 -1.33 25.07
CA VAL A 243 -0.57 -2.80 25.06
C VAL A 243 0.07 -3.38 26.33
N PHE A 244 1.13 -2.73 26.82
CA PHE A 244 1.91 -3.19 27.97
C PHE A 244 1.40 -2.62 29.29
N GLU A 245 0.83 -1.41 29.27
CA GLU A 245 0.57 -0.64 30.49
C GLU A 245 -0.91 -0.48 30.82
N ILE A 246 -1.82 -0.70 29.85
CA ILE A 246 -3.25 -0.44 30.07
C ILE A 246 -3.78 -1.21 31.28
N GLY A 247 -4.49 -0.48 32.14
CA GLY A 247 -5.15 -1.02 33.32
C GLY A 247 -6.57 -1.51 33.03
N MET A 248 -7.08 -2.35 33.93
CA MET A 248 -8.38 -3.03 33.75
C MET A 248 -9.55 -2.06 33.55
N ASN A 249 -9.65 -1.00 34.34
CA ASN A 249 -10.76 -0.03 34.27
C ASN A 249 -10.87 0.60 32.88
N ARG A 250 -9.73 1.01 32.30
CA ARG A 250 -9.68 1.60 30.96
C ARG A 250 -9.94 0.56 29.88
N ALA A 251 -9.48 -0.67 30.07
CA ALA A 251 -9.71 -1.76 29.13
C ALA A 251 -11.20 -2.11 29.02
N VAL A 252 -11.90 -2.21 30.14
CA VAL A 252 -13.37 -2.41 30.19
C VAL A 252 -14.08 -1.28 29.46
N GLU A 253 -13.79 -0.02 29.81
CA GLU A 253 -14.42 1.15 29.18
C GLU A 253 -14.26 1.14 27.65
N LEU A 254 -13.06 0.83 27.14
CA LEU A 254 -12.79 0.79 25.70
C LEU A 254 -13.51 -0.37 25.01
N VAL A 255 -13.56 -1.54 25.64
CA VAL A 255 -14.25 -2.72 25.11
C VAL A 255 -15.76 -2.48 25.08
N ASP A 256 -16.33 -1.94 26.16
CA ASP A 256 -17.77 -1.64 26.24
C ASP A 256 -18.16 -0.51 25.30
N HIS A 257 -17.36 0.55 25.24
CA HIS A 257 -17.56 1.61 24.26
C HIS A 257 -17.52 1.05 22.83
N LYS A 258 -16.62 0.12 22.53
CA LYS A 258 -16.54 -0.54 21.22
C LYS A 258 -17.72 -1.48 20.96
N ARG A 259 -18.26 -2.14 21.98
CA ARG A 259 -19.46 -2.98 21.89
C ARG A 259 -20.72 -2.15 21.64
N ALA A 260 -20.86 -1.04 22.33
CA ALA A 260 -21.93 -0.07 22.12
C ALA A 260 -21.79 0.64 20.75
N ASN A 261 -20.55 0.88 20.33
CA ASN A 261 -20.21 1.58 19.09
C ASN A 261 -19.28 0.73 18.21
N PRO A 262 -19.76 -0.37 17.59
CA PRO A 262 -18.93 -1.30 16.82
C PRO A 262 -18.21 -0.64 15.63
N GLY A 263 -18.58 0.59 15.28
CA GLY A 263 -18.10 1.29 14.12
C GLY A 263 -18.74 0.70 12.86
N ARG A 264 -18.86 1.54 11.84
CA ARG A 264 -19.53 1.21 10.58
C ARG A 264 -18.87 0.00 9.93
N GLY A 265 -19.54 -1.15 9.95
CA GLY A 265 -19.23 -2.22 9.01
C GLY A 265 -19.36 -1.68 7.59
N ARG A 266 -18.43 -2.04 6.70
CA ARG A 266 -18.36 -1.60 5.29
C ARG A 266 -19.57 -2.03 4.42
N GLY A 267 -20.68 -2.44 5.03
CA GLY A 267 -21.88 -2.93 4.34
C GLY A 267 -23.18 -2.90 5.15
N SER A 268 -23.20 -2.41 6.39
CA SER A 268 -24.48 -2.17 7.08
C SER A 268 -25.03 -0.83 6.58
N ALA A 269 -26.19 -0.85 5.91
CA ALA A 269 -26.92 0.38 5.63
C ALA A 269 -27.05 1.17 6.93
N ALA A 270 -26.60 2.43 6.91
CA ALA A 270 -26.65 3.27 8.10
C ALA A 270 -28.10 3.30 8.61
N LYS A 271 -28.30 3.00 9.91
CA LYS A 271 -29.61 3.16 10.53
C LYS A 271 -29.94 4.66 10.57
N PRO A 272 -31.14 5.08 10.14
CA PRO A 272 -31.56 6.46 10.27
C PRO A 272 -31.51 6.91 11.74
N VAL A 273 -30.96 8.11 11.96
CA VAL A 273 -31.07 8.82 13.24
C VAL A 273 -32.54 9.16 13.49
N ARG A 274 -33.27 9.48 12.41
CA ARG A 274 -34.72 9.71 12.44
C ARG A 274 -35.33 9.44 11.06
N GLU A 275 -36.46 8.74 11.03
CA GLU A 275 -37.25 8.54 9.81
C GLU A 275 -38.32 9.64 9.75
N LEU A 276 -38.30 10.47 8.70
CA LEU A 276 -39.22 11.60 8.55
C LEU A 276 -40.46 11.24 7.72
N GLY A 277 -40.53 10.02 7.16
CA GLY A 277 -41.63 9.56 6.32
C GLY A 277 -41.32 9.68 4.83
N GLU A 278 -42.36 9.85 4.00
CA GLU A 278 -42.23 9.95 2.55
C GLU A 278 -42.19 11.41 2.08
N HIS A 279 -41.51 11.66 0.95
CA HIS A 279 -41.51 12.98 0.33
C HIS A 279 -42.92 13.32 -0.20
N PRO A 280 -43.53 14.45 0.23
CA PRO A 280 -44.94 14.77 -0.06
C PRO A 280 -45.25 14.92 -1.55
N GLU A 281 -44.33 15.47 -2.36
CA GLU A 281 -44.57 15.68 -3.80
C GLU A 281 -44.03 14.59 -4.73
N LYS A 282 -42.94 13.93 -4.38
CA LYS A 282 -42.16 13.05 -5.28
C LYS A 282 -42.07 11.60 -4.80
N GLY A 283 -42.64 11.30 -3.62
CA GLY A 283 -42.57 9.98 -2.99
C GLY A 283 -41.16 9.59 -2.54
N GLY A 284 -41.04 8.44 -1.88
CA GLY A 284 -39.77 7.88 -1.43
C GLY A 284 -39.35 8.33 -0.03
N ALA A 285 -38.67 7.43 0.69
CA ALA A 285 -38.32 7.59 2.10
C ALA A 285 -37.30 8.71 2.35
N LEU A 286 -37.60 9.56 3.33
CA LEU A 286 -36.81 10.71 3.75
C LEU A 286 -36.26 10.43 5.15
N ASN A 287 -34.94 10.29 5.26
CA ASN A 287 -34.28 9.82 6.47
C ASN A 287 -33.17 10.78 6.90
N VAL A 288 -33.08 11.10 8.18
CA VAL A 288 -31.95 11.83 8.76
C VAL A 288 -30.86 10.83 9.13
N MET A 289 -29.65 11.07 8.64
CA MET A 289 -28.50 10.19 8.75
C MET A 289 -27.32 10.95 9.36
N GLU A 290 -26.43 10.25 10.06
CA GLU A 290 -25.20 10.85 10.59
C GLU A 290 -24.04 10.68 9.59
N GLY A 291 -23.36 11.77 9.23
CA GLY A 291 -22.30 11.78 8.23
C GLY A 291 -20.93 12.18 8.80
N ARG A 292 -19.86 11.94 8.04
CA ARG A 292 -18.50 12.40 8.38
C ARG A 292 -18.41 13.93 8.54
N TYR A 293 -19.30 14.66 7.86
CA TYR A 293 -19.34 16.12 7.80
C TYR A 293 -20.52 16.73 8.57
N GLY A 294 -21.13 15.96 9.48
CA GLY A 294 -22.33 16.34 10.23
C GLY A 294 -23.59 15.61 9.77
N PRO A 295 -24.73 15.81 10.46
CA PRO A 295 -26.01 15.21 10.10
C PRO A 295 -26.48 15.62 8.70
N TYR A 296 -27.19 14.73 8.01
CA TYR A 296 -27.72 15.00 6.67
C TYR A 296 -29.05 14.29 6.42
N VAL A 297 -29.95 14.92 5.67
CA VAL A 297 -31.16 14.31 5.12
C VAL A 297 -30.79 13.49 3.88
N LYS A 298 -31.22 12.25 3.83
CA LYS A 298 -31.11 11.35 2.67
C LYS A 298 -32.49 11.14 2.08
N TRP A 299 -32.62 11.47 0.80
CA TRP A 299 -33.77 11.14 -0.02
C TRP A 299 -33.28 10.51 -1.33
N GLU A 300 -33.60 9.23 -1.53
CA GLU A 300 -33.05 8.39 -2.61
C GLU A 300 -31.52 8.51 -2.78
N LYS A 301 -31.07 9.20 -3.84
CA LYS A 301 -29.66 9.43 -4.20
C LYS A 301 -29.15 10.80 -3.73
N VAL A 302 -30.02 11.67 -3.22
CA VAL A 302 -29.70 13.02 -2.75
C VAL A 302 -29.40 12.98 -1.26
N ASN A 303 -28.26 13.54 -0.86
CA ASN A 303 -27.84 13.63 0.54
C ASN A 303 -27.65 15.11 0.90
N ALA A 304 -28.60 15.76 1.56
CA ALA A 304 -28.55 17.17 1.95
C ALA A 304 -28.04 17.37 3.37
N THR A 305 -26.92 18.08 3.55
CA THR A 305 -26.30 18.29 4.86
C THR A 305 -27.11 19.30 5.67
N LEU A 306 -27.34 19.02 6.96
CA LEU A 306 -28.02 19.97 7.85
C LEU A 306 -27.09 21.16 8.17
N PRO A 307 -27.62 22.39 8.21
CA PRO A 307 -26.91 23.54 8.78
C PRO A 307 -26.47 23.28 10.23
N LYS A 308 -25.41 23.96 10.69
CA LYS A 308 -24.82 23.75 12.03
C LYS A 308 -25.77 24.15 13.15
N GLU A 309 -26.74 24.98 12.83
CA GLU A 309 -27.75 25.58 13.69
C GLU A 309 -28.97 24.67 13.85
N MET A 310 -29.10 23.62 13.02
CA MET A 310 -30.22 22.68 13.05
C MET A 310 -29.80 21.32 13.61
N THR A 311 -30.58 20.82 14.56
CA THR A 311 -30.34 19.49 15.14
C THR A 311 -31.15 18.42 14.40
N PRO A 312 -30.71 17.15 14.40
CA PRO A 312 -31.47 16.03 13.83
C PRO A 312 -32.90 15.87 14.39
N GLU A 313 -33.13 16.36 15.61
CA GLU A 313 -34.39 16.25 16.35
C GLU A 313 -35.36 17.41 16.06
N SER A 314 -34.86 18.56 15.60
CA SER A 314 -35.67 19.75 15.36
C SER A 314 -36.14 19.92 13.92
N ILE A 315 -35.72 19.04 13.00
CA ILE A 315 -36.04 19.18 11.57
C ILE A 315 -37.45 18.70 11.24
N THR A 316 -38.20 19.51 10.48
CA THR A 316 -39.52 19.15 9.95
C THR A 316 -39.44 18.57 8.54
N ILE A 317 -40.50 17.88 8.10
CA ILE A 317 -40.57 17.28 6.76
C ILE A 317 -40.40 18.36 5.68
N GLU A 318 -41.05 19.51 5.84
CA GLU A 318 -41.00 20.64 4.91
C GLU A 318 -39.58 21.21 4.77
N GLN A 319 -38.87 21.38 5.89
CA GLN A 319 -37.48 21.85 5.89
C GLN A 319 -36.53 20.83 5.25
N ALA A 320 -36.76 19.55 5.51
CA ALA A 320 -35.97 18.47 4.95
C ALA A 320 -36.14 18.36 3.43
N VAL A 321 -37.37 18.55 2.92
CA VAL A 321 -37.67 18.65 1.48
C VAL A 321 -36.94 19.85 0.86
N ALA A 322 -37.06 21.04 1.45
CA ALA A 322 -36.41 22.24 0.93
C ALA A 322 -34.88 22.07 0.78
N LEU A 323 -34.22 21.46 1.78
CA LEU A 323 -32.78 21.17 1.73
C LEU A 323 -32.41 20.17 0.64
N VAL A 324 -33.25 19.15 0.43
CA VAL A 324 -33.07 18.14 -0.63
C VAL A 324 -33.22 18.77 -2.01
N GLU A 325 -34.23 19.62 -2.21
CA GLU A 325 -34.48 20.30 -3.47
C GLU A 325 -33.40 21.33 -3.81
N GLU A 326 -32.97 22.13 -2.82
CA GLU A 326 -31.86 23.07 -2.98
C GLU A 326 -30.59 22.34 -3.43
N LYS A 327 -30.31 21.17 -2.85
CA LYS A 327 -29.15 20.37 -3.22
C LYS A 327 -29.30 19.64 -4.55
N ALA A 328 -30.51 19.20 -4.89
CA ALA A 328 -30.82 18.63 -6.20
C ALA A 328 -30.63 19.69 -7.30
N ALA A 329 -31.06 20.94 -7.06
CA ALA A 329 -30.87 22.07 -7.96
C ALA A 329 -29.38 22.45 -8.12
N LYS A 330 -28.60 22.41 -7.02
CA LYS A 330 -27.14 22.64 -7.06
C LYS A 330 -26.35 21.46 -7.65
N GLY A 331 -26.96 20.30 -7.80
CA GLY A 331 -26.36 19.07 -8.34
C GLY A 331 -26.01 19.08 -9.84
N GLY A 332 -26.39 20.15 -10.57
CA GLY A 332 -26.15 20.29 -12.01
C GLY A 332 -24.74 20.76 -12.41
N LYS A 333 -23.92 21.29 -11.51
CA LYS A 333 -22.55 21.75 -11.85
C LYS A 333 -21.50 20.76 -11.35
N LYS A 334 -21.43 19.59 -12.01
CA LYS A 334 -20.18 18.82 -12.02
C LYS A 334 -19.19 19.59 -12.90
N THR A 335 -18.14 20.15 -12.30
CA THR A 335 -16.87 20.35 -13.00
C THR A 335 -16.45 19.00 -13.57
N ALA A 336 -16.72 18.79 -14.85
CA ALA A 336 -16.36 17.59 -15.57
C ALA A 336 -14.84 17.57 -15.75
N LYS A 337 -14.13 16.89 -14.84
CA LYS A 337 -12.83 16.32 -15.18
C LYS A 337 -13.08 15.31 -16.31
N LYS A 338 -12.63 15.68 -17.51
CA LYS A 338 -12.68 14.86 -18.72
C LYS A 338 -11.87 13.59 -18.47
N ALA A 339 -12.54 12.46 -18.28
CA ALA A 339 -11.91 11.14 -18.33
C ALA A 339 -11.66 10.79 -19.81
N PRO A 340 -10.47 10.28 -20.20
CA PRO A 340 -10.25 9.83 -21.55
C PRO A 340 -11.10 8.59 -21.83
N ALA A 341 -11.75 8.60 -22.99
CA ALA A 341 -12.63 7.54 -23.47
C ALA A 341 -11.87 6.21 -23.59
N LYS A 342 -12.42 5.18 -22.94
CA LYS A 342 -12.02 3.79 -23.14
C LYS A 342 -12.47 3.38 -24.55
N LYS A 343 -11.55 3.26 -25.49
CA LYS A 343 -11.84 2.64 -26.80
C LYS A 343 -12.23 1.18 -26.57
N THR A 344 -13.45 0.87 -26.95
CA THR A 344 -13.97 -0.48 -27.10
C THR A 344 -13.22 -1.18 -28.24
N THR A 345 -12.57 -2.30 -27.95
CA THR A 345 -12.02 -3.19 -28.97
C THR A 345 -13.17 -3.86 -29.71
N ALA A 346 -13.32 -3.51 -30.98
CA ALA A 346 -14.24 -4.18 -31.89
C ALA A 346 -13.81 -5.65 -32.07
N LYS A 347 -14.79 -6.52 -31.86
CA LYS A 347 -14.73 -7.98 -32.03
C LYS A 347 -14.51 -8.27 -33.52
N LYS A 348 -13.28 -8.66 -33.91
CA LYS A 348 -12.98 -9.12 -35.27
C LYS A 348 -13.40 -10.58 -35.40
N THR A 349 -14.28 -10.82 -36.36
CA THR A 349 -14.85 -12.11 -36.74
C THR A 349 -13.78 -13.06 -37.27
N ALA A 350 -13.90 -14.32 -36.89
CA ALA A 350 -13.06 -15.42 -37.33
C ALA A 350 -13.31 -15.73 -38.82
N ALA A 351 -12.25 -15.67 -39.63
CA ALA A 351 -12.24 -16.20 -40.99
C ALA A 351 -11.62 -17.61 -40.97
N LYS A 352 -12.43 -18.59 -41.40
CA LYS A 352 -12.06 -19.99 -41.64
C LYS A 352 -10.91 -20.09 -42.64
N LYS A 353 -9.89 -20.88 -42.34
CA LYS A 353 -8.92 -21.38 -43.32
C LYS A 353 -9.15 -22.88 -43.51
N ALA A 354 -9.48 -23.26 -44.75
CA ALA A 354 -9.61 -24.65 -45.21
C ALA A 354 -8.22 -25.28 -45.48
N PRO A 355 -8.11 -26.62 -45.55
CA PRO A 355 -6.90 -27.36 -45.25
C PRO A 355 -6.02 -27.63 -46.48
N ALA A 356 -4.71 -27.72 -46.28
CA ALA A 356 -3.77 -28.21 -47.28
C ALA A 356 -2.80 -29.25 -46.69
N LYS A 357 -3.08 -30.49 -47.09
CA LYS A 357 -2.25 -31.69 -47.33
C LYS A 357 -0.86 -31.84 -46.67
N LYS A 358 -0.75 -33.01 -46.02
CA LYS A 358 0.45 -33.79 -45.70
C LYS A 358 1.41 -33.90 -46.90
N ALA A 359 2.70 -33.74 -46.64
CA ALA A 359 3.78 -34.37 -47.39
C ALA A 359 4.68 -35.13 -46.43
N ALA A 360 5.04 -36.34 -46.86
CA ALA A 360 5.59 -37.41 -46.04
C ALA A 360 7.11 -37.30 -45.82
N THR A 361 7.49 -37.90 -44.71
CA THR A 361 8.83 -38.26 -44.24
C THR A 361 9.67 -38.95 -45.33
N LYS A 362 10.91 -38.50 -45.53
CA LYS A 362 12.00 -39.33 -46.05
C LYS A 362 13.06 -39.46 -44.96
N THR A 363 13.16 -40.68 -44.47
CA THR A 363 14.28 -41.24 -43.72
C THR A 363 15.55 -41.23 -44.58
N ALA A 364 16.66 -40.79 -44.00
CA ALA A 364 18.00 -41.11 -44.47
C ALA A 364 18.73 -41.79 -43.31
N SER A 365 19.04 -43.06 -43.54
CA SER A 365 19.86 -43.95 -42.73
C SER A 365 21.29 -43.44 -42.64
N GLY A 366 21.88 -43.55 -41.45
CA GLY A 366 23.33 -43.55 -41.28
C GLY A 366 23.91 -44.86 -41.80
N GLU A 367 24.99 -44.74 -42.56
CA GLU A 367 25.94 -45.81 -42.82
C GLU A 367 27.30 -45.33 -42.29
N THR A 368 27.91 -46.26 -41.56
CA THR A 368 29.20 -46.21 -40.88
C THR A 368 30.37 -46.12 -41.85
N ASP A 369 31.41 -45.37 -41.49
CA ASP A 369 32.79 -45.76 -41.80
C ASP A 369 33.76 -45.12 -40.79
N ALA A 370 34.74 -45.92 -40.36
CA ALA A 370 35.80 -45.73 -39.35
C ALA A 370 35.42 -45.88 -37.85
#